data_AF-A0A520YA66-F1
#
_entry.id   AF-A0A520YA66-F1
#
_cell.length_a   1.000
_cell.length_b   1.000
_cell.length_c   1.000
_cell.angle_alpha   90.00
_cell.angle_beta   90.00
_cell.angle_gamma   90.00
#
_symmetry.space_group_name_H-M   'P 1'
#
loop_
_entity.id
_entity.type
_entity.pdbx_description
1 polymer ?
#
loop_
_entity_poly.entity_id
_entity_poly.type
_entity_poly.pdbx_seq_one_letter_code
_entity_poly.pdbx_strand_id
1 'polypeptide(L)' 'GYLIMAASMVVFFVNVFWSLAAGKKAPGNEWGEGATTLEWTLSSPPPYHQFETLPKVD' A
#
# COMPACT_ATOMS: atom_id res chain seq x y z
N GLY A 1 27.46 12.39 -6.58
CA GLY A 1 26.04 12.60 -6.22
C GLY A 1 25.11 12.08 -7.30
N TYR A 2 25.06 12.75 -8.46
CA TYR A 2 24.07 12.47 -9.51
C TYR A 2 24.02 11.02 -10.01
N LEU A 3 25.17 10.36 -10.21
CA LEU A 3 25.19 8.96 -10.64
C LEU A 3 24.55 8.01 -9.61
N ILE A 4 24.75 8.27 -8.33
CA ILE A 4 24.15 7.49 -7.23
C ILE A 4 22.63 7.71 -7.24
N MET A 5 22.19 8.95 -7.35
CA MET A 5 20.76 9.28 -7.46
C MET A 5 20.10 8.59 -8.66
N ALA A 6 20.73 8.66 -9.84
CA ALA A 6 20.22 8.03 -11.05
C ALA A 6 20.12 6.50 -10.90
N ALA A 7 21.15 5.86 -10.35
CA ALA A 7 21.13 4.42 -10.08
C ALA A 7 20.03 4.03 -9.08
N SER A 8 19.85 4.80 -8.00
CA SER A 8 18.79 4.54 -7.01
C SER A 8 17.39 4.67 -7.63
N MET A 9 17.16 5.65 -8.50
CA MET A 9 15.89 5.76 -9.23
C MET A 9 15.62 4.55 -10.12
N VAL A 10 16.64 4.03 -10.82
CA VAL A 10 16.49 2.81 -11.64
C VAL A 10 16.06 1.64 -10.77
N VAL A 11 16.72 1.40 -9.64
CA VAL A 11 16.36 0.32 -8.70
C VAL A 11 14.92 0.51 -8.18
N PHE A 12 14.54 1.73 -7.82
CA PHE A 12 13.18 2.04 -7.36
C PHE A 12 12.12 1.71 -8.42
N PHE A 13 12.31 2.15 -9.67
CA PHE A 13 11.34 1.88 -10.73
C PHE A 13 11.26 0.40 -11.10
N VAL A 14 12.40 -0.31 -11.14
CA VAL A 14 12.40 -1.77 -11.32
C VAL A 14 11.54 -2.44 -10.25
N ASN A 15 11.70 -2.05 -8.99
CA ASN A 15 10.89 -2.59 -7.89
C ASN A 15 9.40 -2.27 -8.03
N VAL A 16 9.04 -1.04 -8.42
CA VAL A 16 7.65 -0.63 -8.66
C VAL A 16 7.01 -1.48 -9.76
N PHE A 17 7.65 -1.58 -10.93
CA PHE A 17 7.11 -2.35 -12.06
C PHE A 17 6.99 -3.84 -11.73
N TRP A 18 7.99 -4.41 -11.05
CA TRP A 18 7.93 -5.80 -10.59
C TRP A 18 6.78 -6.02 -9.59
N SER A 19 6.62 -5.12 -8.63
CA SER A 19 5.57 -5.23 -7.59
C SER A 19 4.16 -5.13 -8.19
N LEU A 20 3.97 -4.29 -9.20
CA LEU A 20 2.69 -4.16 -9.91
C LEU A 20 2.37 -5.39 -10.76
N ALA A 21 3.37 -5.97 -11.44
CA ALA A 21 3.16 -7.07 -12.39
C ALA A 21 3.14 -8.46 -11.74
N ALA A 22 3.97 -8.69 -10.73
CA ALA A 22 4.24 -10.02 -10.17
C ALA A 22 4.31 -10.06 -8.64
N GLY A 23 4.06 -8.93 -7.96
CA GLY A 23 4.06 -8.87 -6.50
C GLY A 23 2.95 -9.71 -5.87
N LYS A 24 3.18 -10.16 -4.62
CA LYS A 24 2.13 -10.79 -3.81
C LYS A 24 1.00 -9.79 -3.57
N LYS A 25 -0.24 -10.29 -3.55
CA LYS A 25 -1.39 -9.47 -3.19
C LYS A 25 -1.36 -9.15 -1.71
N ALA A 26 -1.65 -7.90 -1.40
CA ALA A 26 -1.67 -7.41 -0.04
C ALA A 26 -2.98 -7.75 0.67
N PRO A 27 -2.98 -8.24 1.93
CA PRO A 27 -4.13 -8.11 2.81
C PRO A 27 -4.57 -6.65 3.01
N GLY A 28 -5.75 -6.48 3.61
CA GLY A 28 -6.29 -5.16 3.97
C GLY A 28 -5.41 -4.38 4.93
N ASN A 29 -4.78 -5.09 5.88
CA ASN A 29 -3.81 -4.53 6.82
C ASN A 29 -2.46 -5.26 6.74
N GLU A 30 -1.57 -4.76 5.89
CA GLU A 30 -0.22 -5.29 5.71
C GLU A 30 0.77 -4.93 6.83
N TRP A 31 0.45 -3.91 7.61
CA TRP A 31 1.33 -3.40 8.67
C TRP A 31 0.99 -3.97 10.04
N GLY A 32 -0.10 -4.73 10.14
CA GLY A 32 -0.51 -5.45 11.34
C GLY A 32 -1.11 -4.56 12.42
N GLU A 33 -0.96 -4.99 13.68
CA GLU A 33 -1.69 -4.45 14.84
C GLU A 33 -1.41 -2.96 15.12
N GLY A 34 -0.28 -2.41 14.65
CA GLY A 34 0.05 -0.99 14.83
C GLY A 34 -0.70 -0.04 13.89
N ALA A 35 -1.31 -0.57 12.83
CA ALA A 35 -2.05 0.20 11.84
C ALA A 35 -3.54 0.14 12.16
N THR A 36 -3.99 1.08 13.00
CA THR A 36 -5.31 1.04 13.66
C THR A 36 -6.30 2.07 13.13
N THR A 37 -5.89 2.92 12.20
CA THR A 37 -6.77 3.88 11.54
C THR A 37 -7.75 3.20 10.58
N LEU A 38 -8.83 3.90 10.20
CA LEU A 38 -9.97 3.32 9.49
C LEU A 38 -9.60 2.72 8.13
N GLU A 39 -8.60 3.24 7.43
CA GLU A 39 -8.15 2.71 6.14
C GLU A 39 -7.65 1.26 6.24
N TRP A 40 -7.16 0.83 7.40
CA TRP A 40 -6.67 -0.53 7.65
C TRP A 40 -7.78 -1.52 8.02
N THR A 41 -9.03 -1.07 8.06
CA THR A 41 -10.21 -1.94 8.22
C THR A 41 -10.79 -2.39 6.88
N LEU A 42 -10.30 -1.84 5.76
CA LEU A 42 -10.76 -2.14 4.42
C LEU A 42 -9.92 -3.26 3.75
N SER A 43 -10.47 -3.88 2.71
CA SER A 43 -9.72 -4.80 1.85
C SER A 43 -8.66 -4.05 1.02
N SER A 44 -7.69 -4.78 0.47
CA SER A 44 -6.76 -4.27 -0.54
C SER A 44 -6.98 -5.00 -1.88
N PRO A 45 -7.40 -4.31 -2.96
CA PRO A 45 -7.73 -2.89 -3.03
C PRO A 45 -9.02 -2.55 -2.26
N PRO A 46 -9.20 -1.29 -1.85
CA PRO A 46 -10.43 -0.86 -1.18
C PRO A 46 -11.61 -0.84 -2.18
N PRO A 47 -12.85 -1.08 -1.71
CA PRO A 47 -14.05 -0.87 -2.51
C PRO A 47 -14.20 0.60 -2.93
N TYR A 48 -14.96 0.86 -4.01
CA TYR A 48 -15.23 2.23 -4.47
C TYR A 48 -15.98 3.06 -3.42
N HIS A 49 -17.02 2.48 -2.82
CA HIS A 49 -17.70 3.04 -1.65
C HIS A 49 -17.23 2.30 -0.39
N GLN A 50 -16.54 3.00 0.48
CA GLN A 50 -15.72 2.37 1.53
C GLN A 50 -16.53 1.95 2.77
N PHE A 51 -17.55 2.72 3.15
CA PHE A 51 -18.29 2.51 4.39
C PHE A 51 -19.79 2.74 4.18
N GLU A 52 -20.57 1.66 4.12
CA GLU A 52 -22.04 1.73 4.07
C GLU A 52 -22.63 2.24 5.39
N THR A 53 -22.00 1.84 6.51
CA THR A 53 -22.34 2.31 7.86
C THR A 53 -21.19 3.15 8.40
N LEU A 54 -21.51 4.32 8.97
CA LEU A 54 -20.49 5.22 9.51
C LEU A 54 -19.67 4.50 10.60
N PRO A 55 -18.34 4.40 10.44
CA PRO A 55 -17.50 3.79 11.46
C PRO A 55 -17.50 4.65 12.72
N LYS A 56 -17.56 3.99 13.87
CA LYS A 56 -17.44 4.65 15.17
C LYS A 56 -15.95 4.79 15.51
N VAL A 57 -15.56 5.99 15.89
CA VAL A 57 -14.22 6.28 16.43
C VAL A 57 -14.40 6.53 17.93
N ASP A 58 -13.62 5.81 18.73
CA ASP A 58 -13.59 5.93 20.19
C ASP A 58 -12.32 6.67 20.65
#